data_AF-A0A2V1CV51-F1
#
_entry.id   AF-A0A2V1CV51-F1
#
_cell.length_a   1.000
_cell.length_b   1.000
_cell.length_c   1.000
_cell.angle_alpha   90.00
_cell.angle_beta   90.00
_cell.angle_gamma   90.00
#
_symmetry.space_group_name_H-M   'P 1'
#
loop_
_entity.id
_entity.type
_entity.pdbx_description
1 polymer ?
#
loop_
_entity_poly.entity_id
_entity_poly.type
_entity_poly.pdbx_seq_one_letter_code
_entity_poly.pdbx_strand_id
1 'polypeptide(L)'
;MKSSVLLTLAAGLCASAFSLERRQAANWTVGQTVQTESGPVNGHAAKNNSEVSEYLGIPYGQAPVGDLRFAAPVKFTGNDSINGTSFGPNCPVKRSNSTTPTAQALDAANVTAAGITTLSILSATGRYSEDCLFLNVWTKPQTGESKKAVLVWLYGGGFSSGAASVPGYNGANIAGQEDVVVVSLNYRLSILGFPGNPNSTANLAILDQRLAVEWVRDNIENFGGDPSRITLFGQSAGGASVDIYSYAWTKDPIVAGLIPESGNVIGWGLPNSKDFGAAAWYNVSGTLGCGNSSSDSATVLSCMRSQNYSDILNSIPPASGTSAILGYFGPTEDDVVVFSNYSSRVPAKIPMLIGNNDYEAGLFRTQFALNNLFYPDNFWTAFNLQAFTCPTGIRANLSIANDIPTWRYRYMGVFPNLAVSSEAGTWHTAEVPMLFNTAPSSPPATTATTAQIEIGNYMRGAWAAFAKDPQEGLTNYGWPVYNTSQDSLVRLGFENKTGPNLINPYRYDADCVFVNVSSTDSNVEIPDLPDLGASVTPTANGSSPTPTPTSAG
;
A
#
# COMPACT_ATOMS: atom_id res chain seq x y z
N MET A 1 18.54 -77.33 -41.94
CA MET A 1 17.39 -76.43 -42.20
C MET A 1 17.43 -75.31 -41.17
N LYS A 2 17.60 -74.05 -41.65
CA LYS A 2 17.20 -72.77 -41.04
C LYS A 2 17.68 -72.47 -39.61
N SER A 3 18.12 -71.28 -39.24
CA SER A 3 18.65 -70.07 -39.86
C SER A 3 19.16 -69.25 -38.68
N SER A 4 20.25 -68.53 -38.91
CA SER A 4 20.89 -67.57 -38.02
C SER A 4 19.92 -66.52 -37.46
N VAL A 5 20.26 -65.92 -36.32
CA VAL A 5 20.60 -64.49 -36.17
C VAL A 5 20.98 -64.22 -34.70
N LEU A 6 22.26 -63.87 -34.48
CA LEU A 6 22.71 -63.11 -33.31
C LEU A 6 22.13 -61.69 -33.44
N LEU A 7 21.43 -61.20 -32.41
CA LEU A 7 21.19 -59.77 -32.25
C LEU A 7 21.88 -59.29 -30.96
N THR A 8 22.97 -58.56 -31.15
CA THR A 8 23.61 -57.68 -30.17
C THR A 8 22.60 -56.65 -29.66
N LEU A 9 22.30 -56.67 -28.36
CA LEU A 9 21.62 -55.56 -27.68
C LEU A 9 22.64 -54.42 -27.49
N ALA A 10 22.56 -53.38 -28.31
CA ALA A 10 23.23 -52.12 -28.03
C ALA A 10 22.39 -51.36 -26.99
N ALA A 11 22.96 -51.16 -25.79
CA ALA A 11 22.41 -50.28 -24.78
C ALA A 11 22.57 -48.82 -25.26
N GLY A 12 21.48 -48.23 -25.76
CA GLY A 12 21.40 -46.80 -26.02
C GLY A 12 21.23 -46.03 -24.72
N LEU A 13 22.33 -45.45 -24.23
CA LEU A 13 22.29 -44.35 -23.26
C LEU A 13 21.65 -43.13 -23.92
N CYS A 14 20.34 -42.92 -23.72
CA CYS A 14 19.76 -41.59 -23.86
C CYS A 14 20.17 -40.77 -22.64
N ALA A 15 21.41 -40.26 -22.67
CA ALA A 15 21.75 -39.09 -21.87
C ALA A 15 21.00 -37.91 -22.49
N SER A 16 19.79 -37.66 -22.02
CA SER A 16 19.17 -36.34 -22.16
C SER A 16 20.02 -35.39 -21.33
N ALA A 17 21.05 -34.84 -21.98
CA ALA A 17 21.79 -33.72 -21.47
C ALA A 17 20.77 -32.61 -21.18
N PHE A 18 20.46 -32.42 -19.90
CA PHE A 18 19.97 -31.15 -19.42
C PHE A 18 21.05 -30.14 -19.80
N SER A 19 20.86 -29.46 -20.92
CA SER A 19 21.55 -28.23 -21.23
C SER A 19 21.19 -27.27 -20.09
N LEU A 20 22.04 -27.22 -19.07
CA LEU A 20 22.28 -26.00 -18.31
C LEU A 20 22.88 -25.01 -19.32
N GLU A 21 22.03 -24.50 -20.21
CA GLU A 21 22.32 -23.27 -20.90
C GLU A 21 22.41 -22.21 -19.82
N ARG A 22 23.64 -21.77 -19.56
CA ARG A 22 23.93 -20.38 -19.26
C ARG A 22 23.01 -19.53 -20.14
N ARG A 23 21.87 -19.09 -19.61
CA ARG A 23 21.24 -17.85 -20.04
C ARG A 23 22.26 -16.77 -19.71
N GLN A 24 23.18 -16.58 -20.64
CA GLN A 24 23.90 -15.35 -20.84
C GLN A 24 22.88 -14.24 -20.61
N ALA A 25 23.14 -13.34 -19.65
CA ALA A 25 22.29 -12.20 -19.38
C ALA A 25 21.89 -11.61 -20.73
N ALA A 26 20.63 -11.83 -21.14
CA ALA A 26 20.15 -11.29 -22.40
C ALA A 26 20.44 -9.79 -22.35
N ASN A 27 20.94 -9.22 -23.45
CA ASN A 27 21.19 -7.79 -23.61
C ASN A 27 19.91 -7.00 -23.28
N TRP A 28 19.63 -6.79 -21.99
CA TRP A 28 18.47 -6.05 -21.53
C TRP A 28 18.75 -4.60 -21.85
N THR A 29 18.11 -4.09 -22.90
CA THR A 29 18.20 -2.68 -23.25
C THR A 29 17.09 -1.92 -22.56
N VAL A 30 17.40 -0.71 -22.10
CA VAL A 30 16.40 0.14 -21.47
C VAL A 30 15.26 0.41 -22.45
N GLY A 31 14.03 0.13 -22.02
CA GLY A 31 12.82 0.32 -22.82
C GLY A 31 12.58 -0.74 -23.90
N GLN A 32 13.29 -1.87 -23.88
CA GLN A 32 13.05 -2.96 -24.84
C GLN A 32 11.60 -3.46 -24.79
N THR A 33 11.09 -4.00 -25.90
CA THR A 33 9.77 -4.63 -25.93
C THR A 33 9.76 -5.91 -25.09
N VAL A 34 8.77 -6.07 -24.22
CA VAL A 34 8.59 -7.24 -23.35
C VAL A 34 7.33 -8.00 -23.74
N GLN A 35 7.44 -9.32 -23.89
CA GLN A 35 6.28 -10.17 -24.18
C GLN A 35 5.49 -10.46 -22.90
N THR A 36 4.17 -10.31 -22.98
CA THR A 36 3.24 -10.63 -21.89
C THR A 36 2.04 -11.39 -22.45
N GLU A 37 1.25 -12.01 -21.58
CA GLU A 37 -0.03 -12.62 -21.97
C GLU A 37 -1.07 -11.60 -22.46
N SER A 38 -0.87 -10.30 -22.16
CA SER A 38 -1.69 -9.20 -22.70
C SER A 38 -1.22 -8.72 -24.09
N GLY A 39 -0.11 -9.24 -24.61
CA GLY A 39 0.55 -8.79 -25.84
C GLY A 39 1.95 -8.19 -25.61
N PRO A 40 2.69 -7.83 -26.68
CA PRO A 40 4.00 -7.19 -26.58
C PRO A 40 3.91 -5.74 -26.10
N VAL A 41 4.59 -5.41 -25.01
CA VAL A 41 4.61 -4.08 -24.38
C VAL A 41 5.89 -3.33 -24.75
N ASN A 42 5.77 -2.18 -25.40
CA ASN A 42 6.91 -1.30 -25.68
C ASN A 42 7.18 -0.38 -24.49
N GLY A 43 8.40 -0.39 -23.96
CA GLY A 43 8.80 0.49 -22.87
C GLY A 43 9.57 1.72 -23.33
N HIS A 44 10.05 2.51 -22.39
CA HIS A 44 11.00 3.60 -22.61
C HIS A 44 11.90 3.82 -21.40
N ALA A 45 12.92 4.66 -21.53
CA ALA A 45 13.73 5.07 -20.38
C ALA A 45 12.93 5.98 -19.45
N ALA A 46 13.11 5.83 -18.13
CA ALA A 46 12.43 6.65 -17.15
C ALA A 46 12.87 8.10 -17.24
N LYS A 47 11.92 9.03 -17.16
CA LYS A 47 12.21 10.47 -17.31
C LYS A 47 13.23 10.98 -16.29
N ASN A 48 13.18 10.44 -15.07
CA ASN A 48 14.04 10.87 -13.96
C ASN A 48 15.23 9.92 -13.72
N ASN A 49 15.34 8.82 -14.48
CA ASN A 49 16.46 7.88 -14.41
C ASN A 49 16.59 7.10 -15.72
N SER A 50 17.50 7.52 -16.61
CA SER A 50 17.66 6.92 -17.94
C SER A 50 18.15 5.46 -17.95
N GLU A 51 18.59 4.93 -16.81
CA GLU A 51 19.01 3.54 -16.67
C GLU A 51 17.86 2.59 -16.34
N VAL A 52 16.68 3.14 -16.01
CA VAL A 52 15.48 2.38 -15.66
C VAL A 52 14.53 2.37 -16.86
N SER A 53 13.95 1.21 -17.14
CA SER A 53 12.85 1.04 -18.10
C SER A 53 11.52 1.29 -17.41
N GLU A 54 10.65 2.07 -18.05
CA GLU A 54 9.24 2.26 -17.69
C GLU A 54 8.35 1.54 -18.71
N TYR A 55 7.37 0.81 -18.20
CA TYR A 55 6.28 0.20 -18.95
C TYR A 55 4.98 0.60 -18.27
N LEU A 56 4.28 1.59 -18.82
CA LEU A 56 3.13 2.24 -18.18
C LEU A 56 1.83 1.86 -18.90
N GLY A 57 0.72 1.73 -18.16
CA GLY A 57 -0.60 1.53 -18.78
C GLY A 57 -0.80 0.17 -19.43
N ILE A 58 -0.32 -0.90 -18.80
CA ILE A 58 -0.52 -2.28 -19.26
C ILE A 58 -1.88 -2.79 -18.76
N PRO A 59 -2.82 -3.22 -19.63
CA PRO A 59 -4.10 -3.74 -19.19
C PRO A 59 -3.93 -5.12 -18.54
N TYR A 60 -4.42 -5.27 -17.31
CA TYR A 60 -4.47 -6.56 -16.62
C TYR A 60 -5.90 -7.12 -16.54
N GLY A 61 -6.92 -6.26 -16.64
CA GLY A 61 -8.33 -6.61 -16.67
C GLY A 61 -9.05 -6.03 -17.87
N GLN A 62 -10.14 -6.68 -18.29
CA GLN A 62 -11.11 -6.11 -19.23
C GLN A 62 -11.70 -4.82 -18.66
N ALA A 63 -11.99 -3.85 -19.52
CA ALA A 63 -12.63 -2.60 -19.11
C ALA A 63 -13.94 -2.89 -18.36
N PRO A 64 -14.10 -2.46 -17.08
CA PRO A 64 -15.27 -2.75 -16.27
C PRO A 64 -16.47 -1.83 -16.62
N VAL A 65 -16.83 -1.79 -17.89
CA VAL A 65 -17.91 -0.98 -18.48
C VAL A 65 -19.10 -1.85 -18.90
N GLY A 66 -20.25 -1.24 -19.16
CA GLY A 66 -21.46 -1.95 -19.58
C GLY A 66 -21.84 -3.05 -18.59
N ASP A 67 -21.95 -4.30 -19.05
CA ASP A 67 -22.28 -5.44 -18.21
C ASP A 67 -21.17 -5.82 -17.21
N LEU A 68 -19.93 -5.38 -17.44
CA LEU A 68 -18.83 -5.57 -16.49
C LEU A 68 -18.81 -4.49 -15.39
N ARG A 69 -19.62 -3.43 -15.52
CA ARG A 69 -19.81 -2.49 -14.41
C ARG A 69 -20.50 -3.21 -13.25
N PHE A 70 -19.95 -3.03 -12.05
CA PHE A 70 -20.37 -3.73 -10.83
C PHE A 70 -20.23 -5.28 -10.88
N ALA A 71 -19.42 -5.81 -11.81
CA ALA A 71 -19.09 -7.23 -11.86
C ALA A 71 -17.65 -7.48 -11.37
N ALA A 72 -17.36 -8.72 -10.98
CA ALA A 72 -15.99 -9.17 -10.71
C ALA A 72 -15.10 -8.91 -11.96
N PRO A 73 -13.83 -8.55 -11.76
CA PRO A 73 -12.95 -8.26 -12.89
C PRO A 73 -12.69 -9.53 -13.71
N VAL A 74 -12.51 -9.34 -15.01
CA VAL A 74 -12.20 -10.42 -15.96
C VAL A 74 -10.79 -10.17 -16.49
N LYS A 75 -9.96 -11.22 -16.55
CA LYS A 75 -8.60 -11.14 -17.11
C LYS A 75 -8.63 -10.52 -18.51
N PHE A 76 -7.73 -9.58 -18.78
CA PHE A 76 -7.58 -9.02 -20.11
C PHE A 76 -7.15 -10.12 -21.11
N THR A 77 -7.74 -10.11 -22.30
CA THR A 77 -7.37 -11.00 -23.41
C THR A 77 -7.11 -10.18 -24.65
N GLY A 78 -5.86 -10.18 -25.12
CA GLY A 78 -5.45 -9.46 -26.32
C GLY A 78 -4.04 -9.89 -26.73
N ASN A 79 -3.66 -9.61 -27.96
CA ASN A 79 -2.34 -9.91 -28.51
C ASN A 79 -1.72 -8.73 -29.27
N ASP A 80 -2.43 -7.61 -29.35
CA ASP A 80 -1.95 -6.39 -29.99
C ASP A 80 -0.80 -5.77 -29.19
N SER A 81 0.04 -4.99 -29.89
CA SER A 81 1.13 -4.30 -29.23
C SER A 81 0.63 -3.17 -28.33
N ILE A 82 1.08 -3.19 -27.08
CA ILE A 82 0.73 -2.20 -26.05
C ILE A 82 1.77 -1.08 -26.08
N ASN A 83 1.28 0.16 -26.18
CA ASN A 83 2.10 1.35 -26.03
C ASN A 83 2.34 1.65 -24.54
N GLY A 84 3.44 1.15 -24.00
CA GLY A 84 3.80 1.27 -22.58
C GLY A 84 4.43 2.62 -22.19
N THR A 85 4.17 3.71 -22.93
CA THR A 85 4.84 5.01 -22.72
C THR A 85 4.04 6.02 -21.91
N SER A 86 2.84 5.67 -21.47
CA SER A 86 1.97 6.57 -20.71
C SER A 86 1.08 5.77 -19.76
N PHE A 87 0.82 6.33 -18.59
CA PHE A 87 -0.13 5.75 -17.65
C PHE A 87 -1.51 5.55 -18.28
N GLY A 88 -2.17 4.45 -17.90
CA GLY A 88 -3.59 4.26 -18.16
C GLY A 88 -4.46 5.30 -17.43
N PRO A 89 -5.77 5.40 -17.76
CA PRO A 89 -6.69 6.27 -17.05
C PRO A 89 -6.79 5.93 -15.57
N ASN A 90 -7.01 6.96 -14.74
CA ASN A 90 -7.36 6.79 -13.34
C ASN A 90 -8.79 6.24 -13.22
N CYS A 91 -9.04 5.39 -12.24
CA CYS A 91 -10.40 4.92 -11.98
C CYS A 91 -11.29 6.07 -11.49
N PRO A 92 -12.59 6.12 -11.87
CA PRO A 92 -13.43 7.28 -11.58
C PRO A 92 -13.69 7.43 -10.09
N VAL A 93 -13.63 8.68 -9.63
CA VAL A 93 -13.92 9.10 -8.25
C VAL A 93 -14.78 10.34 -8.27
N LYS A 94 -15.55 10.58 -7.21
CA LYS A 94 -16.33 11.81 -7.08
C LYS A 94 -15.36 12.98 -7.07
N ARG A 95 -15.37 13.78 -8.14
CA ARG A 95 -14.55 14.99 -8.19
C ARG A 95 -15.21 16.02 -7.28
N SER A 96 -14.50 16.49 -6.26
CA SER A 96 -14.86 17.76 -5.66
C SER A 96 -14.85 18.81 -6.77
N ASN A 97 -15.81 19.75 -6.76
CA ASN A 97 -15.70 20.97 -7.53
C ASN A 97 -14.47 21.69 -6.98
N SER A 98 -13.31 21.40 -7.57
CA SER A 98 -11.99 21.85 -7.13
C SER A 98 -11.93 23.37 -7.17
N THR A 99 -12.45 24.02 -6.13
CA THR A 99 -11.99 25.35 -5.76
C THR A 99 -10.64 25.13 -5.12
N THR A 100 -9.59 25.52 -5.82
CA THR A 100 -8.27 25.73 -5.21
C THR A 100 -8.49 26.42 -3.87
N PRO A 101 -7.96 25.87 -2.75
CA PRO A 101 -8.15 26.47 -1.44
C PRO A 101 -7.84 27.97 -1.50
N THR A 102 -8.71 28.79 -0.91
CA THR A 102 -8.48 30.24 -0.86
C THR A 102 -7.25 30.52 -0.02
N ALA A 103 -6.59 31.66 -0.23
CA ALA A 103 -5.47 32.08 0.63
C ALA A 103 -5.88 32.09 2.12
N GLN A 104 -7.12 32.49 2.42
CA GLN A 104 -7.68 32.45 3.76
C GLN A 104 -7.83 31.03 4.32
N ALA A 105 -8.25 30.05 3.51
CA ALA A 105 -8.35 28.66 3.94
C ALA A 105 -6.96 28.04 4.18
N LEU A 106 -5.98 28.36 3.32
CA LEU A 106 -4.60 27.92 3.50
C LEU A 106 -3.99 28.49 4.79
N ASP A 107 -4.19 29.77 5.06
CA ASP A 107 -3.75 30.46 6.27
C ASP A 107 -4.42 29.87 7.52
N ALA A 108 -5.74 29.70 7.50
CA ALA A 108 -6.50 29.10 8.61
C ALA A 108 -6.09 27.65 8.91
N ALA A 109 -5.61 26.91 7.91
CA ALA A 109 -5.11 25.55 8.05
C ALA A 109 -3.59 25.46 8.26
N ASN A 110 -2.90 26.59 8.41
CA ASN A 110 -1.45 26.66 8.59
C ASN A 110 -0.65 25.93 7.49
N VAL A 111 -1.18 25.85 6.27
CA VAL A 111 -0.54 25.12 5.16
C VAL A 111 0.72 25.86 4.72
N THR A 112 1.84 25.15 4.66
CA THR A 112 3.10 25.75 4.21
C THR A 112 3.20 25.75 2.68
N ALA A 113 4.06 26.59 2.13
CA ALA A 113 4.33 26.59 0.68
C ALA A 113 4.89 25.23 0.20
N ALA A 114 5.76 24.59 0.99
CA ALA A 114 6.23 23.23 0.73
C ALA A 114 5.10 22.21 0.82
N GLY A 115 4.14 22.43 1.70
CA GLY A 115 2.94 21.62 1.85
C GLY A 115 2.07 21.60 0.60
N ILE A 116 1.88 22.75 -0.06
CA ILE A 116 1.17 22.83 -1.34
C ILE A 116 1.85 21.95 -2.39
N THR A 117 3.18 22.02 -2.51
CA THR A 117 3.94 21.19 -3.46
C THR A 117 3.89 19.71 -3.09
N THR A 118 3.99 19.38 -1.81
CA THR A 118 3.92 18.00 -1.30
C THR A 118 2.55 17.36 -1.55
N LEU A 119 1.47 18.07 -1.27
CA LEU A 119 0.11 17.59 -1.55
C LEU A 119 -0.15 17.46 -3.06
N SER A 120 0.47 18.32 -3.89
CA SER A 120 0.38 18.24 -5.35
C SER A 120 0.98 16.95 -5.91
N ILE A 121 2.17 16.54 -5.45
CA ILE A 121 2.78 15.28 -5.92
C ILE A 121 2.02 14.03 -5.45
N LEU A 122 1.25 14.14 -4.36
CA LEU A 122 0.40 13.06 -3.84
C LEU A 122 -1.02 13.08 -4.43
N SER A 123 -1.31 14.01 -5.33
CA SER A 123 -2.59 14.12 -6.01
C SER A 123 -2.55 13.43 -7.38
N ALA A 124 -3.64 12.73 -7.71
CA ALA A 124 -3.76 12.07 -9.01
C ALA A 124 -3.85 13.11 -10.14
N THR A 125 -3.03 12.92 -11.17
CA THR A 125 -3.08 13.71 -12.40
C THR A 125 -3.56 12.84 -13.56
N GLY A 126 -4.12 13.45 -14.60
CA GLY A 126 -4.54 12.74 -15.81
C GLY A 126 -6.04 12.51 -15.95
N ARG A 127 -6.39 11.67 -16.93
CA ARG A 127 -7.78 11.41 -17.33
C ARG A 127 -8.42 10.31 -16.49
N TYR A 128 -9.71 10.47 -16.23
CA TYR A 128 -10.53 9.46 -15.56
C TYR A 128 -11.34 8.68 -16.59
N SER A 129 -11.44 7.37 -16.42
CA SER A 129 -12.24 6.47 -17.26
C SER A 129 -12.62 5.24 -16.46
N GLU A 130 -13.77 4.62 -16.74
CA GLU A 130 -14.10 3.31 -16.16
C GLU A 130 -13.18 2.21 -16.72
N ASP A 131 -12.71 2.36 -17.96
CA ASP A 131 -11.58 1.60 -18.47
C ASP A 131 -10.29 2.05 -17.76
N CYS A 132 -10.02 1.46 -16.59
CA CYS A 132 -8.94 1.87 -15.70
C CYS A 132 -8.12 0.71 -15.09
N LEU A 133 -8.39 -0.55 -15.43
CA LEU A 133 -7.70 -1.72 -14.87
C LEU A 133 -6.32 -1.93 -15.54
N PHE A 134 -5.43 -0.98 -15.28
CA PHE A 134 -4.06 -0.93 -15.79
C PHE A 134 -3.03 -1.00 -14.67
N LEU A 135 -1.86 -1.54 -15.00
CA LEU A 135 -0.68 -1.54 -14.14
C LEU A 135 0.56 -0.99 -14.87
N ASN A 136 1.61 -0.74 -14.10
CA ASN A 136 2.85 -0.13 -14.54
C ASN A 136 4.03 -0.91 -13.97
N VAL A 137 5.13 -1.02 -14.71
CA VAL A 137 6.34 -1.76 -14.30
C VAL A 137 7.57 -0.88 -14.49
N TRP A 138 8.41 -0.81 -13.45
CA TRP A 138 9.74 -0.23 -13.49
C TRP A 138 10.79 -1.30 -13.23
N THR A 139 11.78 -1.38 -14.10
CA THR A 139 12.90 -2.33 -13.98
C THR A 139 14.14 -1.79 -14.68
N LYS A 140 15.33 -2.04 -14.15
CA LYS A 140 16.61 -1.72 -14.83
C LYS A 140 17.25 -3.00 -15.41
N PRO A 141 18.25 -2.90 -16.31
CA PRO A 141 19.04 -4.06 -16.71
C PRO A 141 19.51 -4.90 -15.51
N GLN A 142 19.63 -6.21 -15.67
CA GLN A 142 20.07 -7.11 -14.60
C GLN A 142 21.52 -6.81 -14.23
N THR A 143 21.76 -6.28 -13.02
CA THR A 143 23.10 -5.93 -12.53
C THR A 143 23.58 -6.81 -11.37
N GLY A 144 22.69 -7.61 -10.77
CA GLY A 144 22.98 -8.48 -9.63
C GLY A 144 22.36 -9.86 -9.76
N GLU A 145 21.12 -10.01 -9.26
CA GLU A 145 20.42 -11.30 -9.21
C GLU A 145 19.94 -11.75 -10.61
N SER A 146 19.76 -13.06 -10.80
CA SER A 146 19.27 -13.61 -12.08
C SER A 146 17.78 -13.32 -12.35
N LYS A 147 17.00 -13.19 -11.28
CA LYS A 147 15.62 -12.69 -11.24
C LYS A 147 15.53 -11.78 -10.02
N LYS A 148 14.88 -10.63 -10.12
CA LYS A 148 14.82 -9.61 -9.07
C LYS A 148 13.59 -9.79 -8.18
N ALA A 149 13.69 -9.44 -6.91
CA ALA A 149 12.49 -9.28 -6.08
C ALA A 149 11.52 -8.25 -6.66
N VAL A 150 10.22 -8.45 -6.40
CA VAL A 150 9.14 -7.65 -6.98
C VAL A 150 8.37 -6.94 -5.86
N LEU A 151 8.34 -5.62 -5.88
CA LEU A 151 7.51 -4.79 -5.01
C LEU A 151 6.25 -4.34 -5.76
N VAL A 152 5.07 -4.67 -5.25
CA VAL A 152 3.78 -4.34 -5.87
C VAL A 152 3.03 -3.34 -5.00
N TRP A 153 2.91 -2.10 -5.49
CA TRP A 153 2.35 -0.95 -4.78
C TRP A 153 0.82 -0.89 -4.90
N LEU A 154 0.15 -0.83 -3.76
CA LEU A 154 -1.27 -0.50 -3.62
C LEU A 154 -1.40 0.90 -2.99
N TYR A 155 -1.92 1.85 -3.75
CA TYR A 155 -2.10 3.23 -3.25
C TYR A 155 -3.21 3.32 -2.20
N GLY A 156 -3.19 4.41 -1.41
CA GLY A 156 -4.18 4.72 -0.38
C GLY A 156 -5.37 5.55 -0.88
N GLY A 157 -5.86 6.48 -0.07
CA GLY A 157 -6.94 7.39 -0.45
C GLY A 157 -8.34 6.95 0.00
N GLY A 158 -8.43 6.21 1.11
CA GLY A 158 -9.69 5.88 1.76
C GLY A 158 -10.65 5.05 0.91
N PHE A 159 -10.16 4.31 -0.09
CA PHE A 159 -10.96 3.59 -1.08
C PHE A 159 -11.85 4.46 -1.99
N SER A 160 -11.79 5.79 -1.86
CA SER A 160 -12.62 6.74 -2.60
C SER A 160 -11.82 7.74 -3.44
N SER A 161 -10.48 7.69 -3.37
CA SER A 161 -9.55 8.55 -4.10
C SER A 161 -8.24 7.80 -4.38
N GLY A 162 -7.34 8.42 -5.16
CA GLY A 162 -6.04 7.85 -5.51
C GLY A 162 -5.94 7.34 -6.94
N ALA A 163 -4.70 7.08 -7.37
CA ALA A 163 -4.37 6.47 -8.66
C ALA A 163 -2.91 5.98 -8.66
N ALA A 164 -2.60 5.00 -9.51
CA ALA A 164 -1.24 4.51 -9.72
C ALA A 164 -0.33 5.52 -10.44
N SER A 165 -0.93 6.55 -11.07
CA SER A 165 -0.26 7.63 -11.81
C SER A 165 0.15 8.82 -10.93
N VAL A 166 -0.16 8.80 -9.63
CA VAL A 166 0.23 9.84 -8.67
C VAL A 166 1.76 10.00 -8.71
N PRO A 167 2.30 11.21 -8.97
CA PRO A 167 3.74 11.43 -9.13
C PRO A 167 4.59 10.95 -7.94
N GLY A 168 4.02 11.03 -6.73
CA GLY A 168 4.64 10.59 -5.49
C GLY A 168 4.99 9.09 -5.46
N TYR A 169 4.37 8.26 -6.31
CA TYR A 169 4.54 6.80 -6.36
C TYR A 169 5.40 6.34 -7.54
N ASN A 170 6.23 7.23 -8.11
CA ASN A 170 7.09 6.86 -9.24
C ASN A 170 8.15 5.82 -8.81
N GLY A 171 7.95 4.57 -9.25
CA GLY A 171 8.79 3.43 -8.89
C GLY A 171 10.22 3.45 -9.45
N ALA A 172 10.55 4.36 -10.37
CA ALA A 172 11.84 4.39 -11.04
C ALA A 172 13.01 4.55 -10.06
N ASN A 173 12.84 5.33 -8.99
CA ASN A 173 13.91 5.57 -8.02
C ASN A 173 14.22 4.33 -7.17
N ILE A 174 13.19 3.59 -6.74
CA ILE A 174 13.37 2.34 -5.98
C ILE A 174 14.03 1.28 -6.86
N ALA A 175 13.51 1.07 -8.08
CA ALA A 175 14.09 0.14 -9.04
C ALA A 175 15.55 0.49 -9.40
N GLY A 176 15.82 1.78 -9.60
CA GLY A 176 17.14 2.33 -9.90
C GLY A 176 18.15 2.07 -8.77
N GLN A 177 17.76 2.33 -7.53
CA GLN A 177 18.65 2.21 -6.38
C GLN A 177 18.86 0.75 -5.93
N GLU A 178 17.80 -0.05 -5.85
CA GLU A 178 17.82 -1.30 -5.08
C GLU A 178 17.86 -2.60 -5.90
N ASP A 179 17.91 -2.51 -7.22
CA ASP A 179 17.91 -3.68 -8.12
C ASP A 179 16.71 -4.61 -7.89
N VAL A 180 15.52 -4.00 -7.82
CA VAL A 180 14.21 -4.66 -7.71
C VAL A 180 13.33 -4.28 -8.90
N VAL A 181 12.27 -5.06 -9.14
CA VAL A 181 11.16 -4.65 -10.01
C VAL A 181 10.09 -3.98 -9.16
N VAL A 182 9.60 -2.82 -9.59
CA VAL A 182 8.48 -2.15 -8.93
C VAL A 182 7.27 -2.18 -9.85
N VAL A 183 6.12 -2.55 -9.32
CA VAL A 183 4.83 -2.56 -10.01
C VAL A 183 3.89 -1.63 -9.27
N SER A 184 3.09 -0.84 -9.98
CA SER A 184 1.93 -0.13 -9.40
C SER A 184 0.69 -0.42 -10.23
N LEU A 185 -0.49 -0.44 -9.61
CA LEU A 185 -1.74 -0.79 -10.29
C LEU A 185 -2.90 0.08 -9.87
N ASN A 186 -3.81 0.34 -10.81
CA ASN A 186 -5.12 0.88 -10.52
C ASN A 186 -6.07 -0.23 -10.06
N TYR A 187 -7.01 0.12 -9.19
CA TYR A 187 -8.15 -0.72 -8.82
C TYR A 187 -9.38 0.18 -8.68
N ARG A 188 -10.59 -0.36 -8.89
CA ARG A 188 -11.82 0.45 -8.81
C ARG A 188 -12.01 1.06 -7.43
N LEU A 189 -12.64 2.23 -7.38
CA LEU A 189 -12.82 3.02 -6.15
C LEU A 189 -14.29 3.35 -5.93
N SER A 190 -14.63 3.75 -4.70
CA SER A 190 -15.97 4.18 -4.30
C SER A 190 -17.04 3.16 -4.71
N ILE A 191 -18.25 3.62 -5.04
CA ILE A 191 -19.37 2.75 -5.45
C ILE A 191 -19.04 1.86 -6.66
N LEU A 192 -18.08 2.22 -7.52
CA LEU A 192 -17.69 1.40 -8.67
C LEU A 192 -16.85 0.18 -8.27
N GLY A 193 -16.05 0.29 -7.20
CA GLY A 193 -15.24 -0.80 -6.64
C GLY A 193 -15.89 -1.51 -5.45
N PHE A 194 -16.82 -0.83 -4.77
CA PHE A 194 -17.50 -1.29 -3.57
C PHE A 194 -18.98 -0.93 -3.64
N PRO A 195 -19.79 -1.57 -4.51
CA PRO A 195 -21.13 -1.10 -4.81
C PRO A 195 -22.10 -1.15 -3.62
N GLY A 196 -21.92 -2.07 -2.68
CA GLY A 196 -22.88 -2.29 -1.61
C GLY A 196 -24.22 -2.89 -2.07
N ASN A 197 -24.34 -3.29 -3.34
CA ASN A 197 -25.51 -3.99 -3.86
C ASN A 197 -25.64 -5.37 -3.18
N PRO A 198 -26.73 -5.64 -2.42
CA PRO A 198 -26.89 -6.89 -1.67
C PRO A 198 -26.93 -8.16 -2.53
N ASN A 199 -27.19 -8.02 -3.83
CA ASN A 199 -27.38 -9.13 -4.77
C ASN A 199 -26.17 -9.35 -5.70
N SER A 200 -25.04 -8.70 -5.43
CA SER A 200 -23.80 -8.88 -6.19
C SER A 200 -22.58 -8.93 -5.28
N THR A 201 -21.42 -9.25 -5.86
CA THR A 201 -20.14 -9.24 -5.15
C THR A 201 -19.83 -7.84 -4.60
N ALA A 202 -19.49 -7.76 -3.32
CA ALA A 202 -19.32 -6.48 -2.61
C ALA A 202 -17.94 -5.85 -2.82
N ASN A 203 -16.87 -6.65 -2.83
CA ASN A 203 -15.49 -6.15 -2.76
C ASN A 203 -14.76 -6.26 -4.11
N LEU A 204 -15.32 -5.67 -5.15
CA LEU A 204 -14.79 -5.77 -6.52
C LEU A 204 -13.38 -5.22 -6.65
N ALA A 205 -13.09 -4.11 -5.97
CA ALA A 205 -11.76 -3.51 -5.92
C ALA A 205 -10.69 -4.45 -5.32
N ILE A 206 -11.04 -5.24 -4.31
CA ILE A 206 -10.13 -6.24 -3.72
C ILE A 206 -9.86 -7.36 -4.72
N LEU A 207 -10.86 -7.73 -5.53
CA LEU A 207 -10.69 -8.68 -6.63
C LEU A 207 -9.87 -8.08 -7.79
N ASP A 208 -9.98 -6.78 -8.06
CA ASP A 208 -9.15 -6.10 -9.07
C ASP A 208 -7.67 -6.20 -8.69
N GLN A 209 -7.35 -5.93 -7.43
CA GLN A 209 -5.99 -6.06 -6.89
C GLN A 209 -5.47 -7.49 -7.02
N ARG A 210 -6.30 -8.49 -6.70
CA ARG A 210 -5.95 -9.90 -6.86
C ARG A 210 -5.66 -10.27 -8.31
N LEU A 211 -6.50 -9.84 -9.24
CA LEU A 211 -6.29 -10.10 -10.67
C LEU A 211 -4.97 -9.47 -11.16
N ALA A 212 -4.62 -8.28 -10.68
CA ALA A 212 -3.34 -7.67 -10.99
C ALA A 212 -2.15 -8.46 -10.40
N VAL A 213 -2.28 -9.00 -9.18
CA VAL A 213 -1.25 -9.87 -8.59
C VAL A 213 -1.08 -11.18 -9.38
N GLU A 214 -2.17 -11.76 -9.87
CA GLU A 214 -2.13 -12.90 -10.79
C GLU A 214 -1.43 -12.55 -12.10
N TRP A 215 -1.70 -11.37 -12.67
CA TRP A 215 -0.98 -10.88 -13.84
C TRP A 215 0.52 -10.74 -13.56
N VAL A 216 0.91 -10.19 -12.41
CA VAL A 216 2.32 -10.07 -12.00
C VAL A 216 2.96 -11.45 -11.91
N ARG A 217 2.35 -12.41 -11.21
CA ARG A 217 2.84 -13.80 -11.13
C ARG A 217 3.09 -14.40 -12.51
N ASP A 218 2.16 -14.20 -13.44
CA ASP A 218 2.20 -14.84 -14.76
C ASP A 218 3.19 -14.16 -15.73
N ASN A 219 3.55 -12.88 -15.51
CA ASN A 219 4.27 -12.08 -16.51
C ASN A 219 5.61 -11.48 -16.03
N ILE A 220 5.81 -11.30 -14.72
CA ILE A 220 6.92 -10.47 -14.21
C ILE A 220 8.31 -11.04 -14.51
N GLU A 221 8.41 -12.34 -14.75
CA GLU A 221 9.66 -12.98 -15.17
C GLU A 221 10.20 -12.39 -16.48
N ASN A 222 9.32 -12.02 -17.41
CA ASN A 222 9.73 -11.40 -18.67
C ASN A 222 10.23 -9.96 -18.49
N PHE A 223 9.90 -9.33 -17.36
CA PHE A 223 10.45 -8.04 -16.92
C PHE A 223 11.73 -8.20 -16.06
N GLY A 224 12.18 -9.45 -15.88
CA GLY A 224 13.33 -9.79 -15.05
C GLY A 224 13.03 -9.95 -13.57
N GLY A 225 11.76 -9.96 -13.17
CA GLY A 225 11.33 -10.22 -11.80
C GLY A 225 11.28 -11.71 -11.46
N ASP A 226 11.18 -12.00 -10.18
CA ASP A 226 11.02 -13.34 -9.64
C ASP A 226 9.57 -13.53 -9.17
N PRO A 227 8.74 -14.36 -9.85
CA PRO A 227 7.35 -14.56 -9.45
C PRO A 227 7.21 -15.27 -8.10
N SER A 228 8.29 -15.83 -7.55
CA SER A 228 8.30 -16.42 -6.19
C SER A 228 8.66 -15.42 -5.08
N ARG A 229 9.10 -14.20 -5.43
CA ARG A 229 9.50 -13.14 -4.48
C ARG A 229 8.71 -11.85 -4.72
N ILE A 230 7.38 -12.01 -4.79
CA ILE A 230 6.44 -10.89 -4.88
C ILE A 230 6.11 -10.41 -3.47
N THR A 231 6.31 -9.12 -3.21
CA THR A 231 5.95 -8.45 -1.96
C THR A 231 4.91 -7.40 -2.25
N LEU A 232 3.74 -7.48 -1.60
CA LEU A 232 2.76 -6.41 -1.65
C LEU A 232 3.11 -5.35 -0.61
N PHE A 233 3.10 -4.09 -1.01
CA PHE A 233 3.24 -2.96 -0.10
C PHE A 233 2.24 -1.88 -0.46
N GLY A 234 1.78 -1.15 0.54
CA GLY A 234 0.75 -0.16 0.33
C GLY A 234 0.52 0.68 1.56
N GLN A 235 -0.01 1.88 1.34
CA GLN A 235 -0.18 2.87 2.39
C GLN A 235 -1.66 3.19 2.62
N SER A 236 -2.06 3.41 3.88
CA SER A 236 -3.45 3.77 4.25
C SER A 236 -4.45 2.68 3.82
N ALA A 237 -5.49 3.03 3.05
CA ALA A 237 -6.40 2.06 2.41
C ALA A 237 -5.67 1.00 1.55
N GLY A 238 -4.51 1.35 0.96
CA GLY A 238 -3.62 0.41 0.29
C GLY A 238 -2.97 -0.56 1.26
N GLY A 239 -2.51 -0.09 2.43
CA GLY A 239 -2.00 -0.94 3.50
C GLY A 239 -3.07 -1.86 4.08
N ALA A 240 -4.29 -1.33 4.25
CA ALA A 240 -5.46 -2.14 4.61
C ALA A 240 -5.73 -3.22 3.54
N SER A 241 -5.61 -2.89 2.25
CA SER A 241 -5.72 -3.87 1.16
C SER A 241 -4.65 -4.96 1.23
N VAL A 242 -3.39 -4.59 1.51
CA VAL A 242 -2.29 -5.54 1.73
C VAL A 242 -2.60 -6.49 2.87
N ASP A 243 -3.16 -6.01 3.99
CA ASP A 243 -3.47 -6.87 5.12
C ASP A 243 -4.75 -7.70 4.91
N ILE A 244 -5.79 -7.16 4.25
CA ILE A 244 -6.97 -7.91 3.78
C ILE A 244 -6.52 -9.11 2.94
N TYR A 245 -5.53 -8.91 2.06
CA TYR A 245 -4.97 -9.96 1.22
C TYR A 245 -4.48 -11.16 2.03
N SER A 246 -3.86 -10.92 3.19
CA SER A 246 -3.35 -11.98 4.06
C SER A 246 -4.44 -12.91 4.60
N TYR A 247 -5.69 -12.43 4.72
CA TYR A 247 -6.82 -13.23 5.20
C TYR A 247 -7.65 -13.81 4.05
N ALA A 248 -7.76 -13.09 2.94
CA ALA A 248 -8.58 -13.51 1.79
C ALA A 248 -8.00 -14.74 1.08
N TRP A 249 -6.67 -14.83 0.95
CA TRP A 249 -6.00 -15.84 0.13
C TRP A 249 -5.06 -16.75 0.93
N THR A 250 -5.52 -17.23 2.10
CA THR A 250 -4.74 -18.13 2.99
C THR A 250 -4.29 -19.44 2.34
N LYS A 251 -5.00 -19.92 1.31
CA LYS A 251 -4.71 -21.19 0.61
C LYS A 251 -3.89 -21.00 -0.67
N ASP A 252 -3.87 -19.80 -1.23
CA ASP A 252 -3.14 -19.48 -2.46
C ASP A 252 -2.63 -18.03 -2.40
N PRO A 253 -1.62 -17.76 -1.56
CA PRO A 253 -1.19 -16.40 -1.29
C PRO A 253 -0.53 -15.73 -2.49
N ILE A 254 0.09 -16.44 -3.45
CA ILE A 254 0.94 -15.90 -4.54
C ILE A 254 2.18 -15.10 -4.05
N VAL A 255 2.03 -14.28 -3.01
CA VAL A 255 3.02 -13.33 -2.51
C VAL A 255 3.83 -13.93 -1.38
N ALA A 256 5.08 -13.50 -1.26
CA ALA A 256 6.06 -13.97 -0.29
C ALA A 256 6.28 -13.00 0.88
N GLY A 257 5.85 -11.73 0.75
CA GLY A 257 5.98 -10.72 1.79
C GLY A 257 4.86 -9.69 1.75
N LEU A 258 4.57 -9.08 2.91
CA LEU A 258 3.55 -8.05 3.07
C LEU A 258 4.12 -6.83 3.81
N ILE A 259 3.83 -5.62 3.30
CA ILE A 259 4.19 -4.36 3.93
C ILE A 259 2.96 -3.44 4.04
N PRO A 260 2.11 -3.62 5.07
CA PRO A 260 1.00 -2.71 5.34
C PRO A 260 1.50 -1.46 6.08
N GLU A 261 1.56 -0.33 5.36
CA GLU A 261 2.02 0.97 5.88
C GLU A 261 0.81 1.80 6.35
N SER A 262 0.74 2.11 7.64
CA SER A 262 -0.25 3.06 8.19
C SER A 262 -1.71 2.68 7.89
N GLY A 263 -2.00 1.38 7.73
CA GLY A 263 -3.33 0.83 7.46
C GLY A 263 -3.33 -0.69 7.49
N ASN A 264 -4.33 -1.30 8.13
CA ASN A 264 -4.45 -2.74 8.35
C ASN A 264 -5.90 -3.13 8.70
N VAL A 265 -6.21 -4.43 8.84
CA VAL A 265 -7.58 -4.92 9.07
C VAL A 265 -8.19 -4.55 10.44
N ILE A 266 -7.38 -4.08 11.39
CA ILE A 266 -7.84 -3.65 12.73
C ILE A 266 -8.18 -2.16 12.76
N GLY A 267 -7.59 -1.36 11.85
CA GLY A 267 -7.85 0.07 11.70
C GLY A 267 -8.69 0.35 10.45
N TRP A 268 -8.10 1.01 9.45
CA TRP A 268 -8.75 1.41 8.21
C TRP A 268 -9.24 0.27 7.27
N GLY A 269 -9.03 -0.99 7.65
CA GLY A 269 -9.60 -2.18 6.99
C GLY A 269 -10.84 -2.75 7.67
N LEU A 270 -11.37 -2.09 8.72
CA LEU A 270 -12.63 -2.49 9.34
C LEU A 270 -13.76 -2.40 8.30
N PRO A 271 -14.53 -3.48 8.10
CA PRO A 271 -15.53 -3.53 7.06
C PRO A 271 -16.79 -2.75 7.43
N ASN A 272 -17.43 -2.17 6.43
CA ASN A 272 -18.83 -1.81 6.52
C ASN A 272 -19.69 -3.06 6.75
N SER A 273 -20.78 -2.93 7.51
CA SER A 273 -21.81 -3.97 7.55
C SER A 273 -22.54 -4.08 6.23
N LYS A 274 -23.11 -5.26 5.94
CA LYS A 274 -23.95 -5.47 4.74
C LYS A 274 -25.08 -4.46 4.65
N ASP A 275 -25.74 -4.18 5.77
CA ASP A 275 -26.86 -3.24 5.84
C ASP A 275 -26.44 -1.80 5.55
N PHE A 276 -25.27 -1.37 6.03
CA PHE A 276 -24.74 -0.04 5.72
C PHE A 276 -24.43 0.10 4.22
N GLY A 277 -23.74 -0.89 3.64
CA GLY A 277 -23.45 -0.92 2.21
C GLY A 277 -24.73 -0.91 1.36
N ALA A 278 -25.73 -1.72 1.75
CA ALA A 278 -27.04 -1.78 1.09
C ALA A 278 -27.77 -0.44 1.14
N ALA A 279 -27.80 0.21 2.29
CA ALA A 279 -28.44 1.51 2.46
C ALA A 279 -27.75 2.58 1.59
N ALA A 280 -26.42 2.60 1.53
CA ALA A 280 -25.67 3.52 0.67
C ALA A 280 -25.95 3.27 -0.82
N TRP A 281 -25.97 2.01 -1.27
CA TRP A 281 -26.34 1.63 -2.64
C TRP A 281 -27.73 2.14 -3.02
N TYR A 282 -28.74 1.84 -2.19
CA TYR A 282 -30.12 2.21 -2.48
C TYR A 282 -30.40 3.71 -2.39
N ASN A 283 -29.61 4.46 -1.62
CA ASN A 283 -29.70 5.92 -1.61
C ASN A 283 -29.27 6.50 -2.97
N VAL A 284 -28.14 6.03 -3.51
CA VAL A 284 -27.65 6.45 -4.83
C VAL A 284 -28.61 5.98 -5.94
N SER A 285 -29.03 4.71 -5.93
CA SER A 285 -29.94 4.20 -6.95
C SER A 285 -31.31 4.89 -6.92
N GLY A 286 -31.82 5.21 -5.73
CA GLY A 286 -33.05 5.96 -5.55
C GLY A 286 -32.95 7.38 -6.10
N THR A 287 -31.83 8.06 -5.84
CA THR A 287 -31.56 9.42 -6.35
C THR A 287 -31.53 9.46 -7.88
N LEU A 288 -31.00 8.41 -8.52
CA LEU A 288 -30.95 8.28 -9.98
C LEU A 288 -32.26 7.78 -10.61
N GLY A 289 -33.29 7.51 -9.80
CA GLY A 289 -34.55 6.95 -10.27
C GLY A 289 -34.48 5.47 -10.71
N CYS A 290 -33.41 4.75 -10.32
CA CYS A 290 -33.23 3.34 -10.64
C CYS A 290 -33.98 2.37 -9.71
N GLY A 291 -34.60 2.87 -8.65
CA GLY A 291 -35.32 2.07 -7.65
C GLY A 291 -34.57 1.97 -6.32
N ASN A 292 -35.14 1.24 -5.37
CA ASN A 292 -34.66 1.12 -3.99
C ASN A 292 -34.79 -0.33 -3.47
N SER A 293 -34.71 -0.53 -2.15
CA SER A 293 -34.80 -1.85 -1.51
C SER A 293 -36.12 -2.60 -1.75
N SER A 294 -37.19 -1.92 -2.17
CA SER A 294 -38.48 -2.52 -2.51
C SER A 294 -38.61 -2.84 -4.02
N SER A 295 -37.63 -2.46 -4.84
CA SER A 295 -37.61 -2.71 -6.28
C SER A 295 -36.95 -4.05 -6.61
N ASP A 296 -37.27 -4.62 -7.77
CA ASP A 296 -36.59 -5.81 -8.29
C ASP A 296 -35.09 -5.55 -8.48
N SER A 297 -34.24 -6.39 -7.88
CA SER A 297 -32.79 -6.15 -7.83
C SER A 297 -32.11 -6.19 -9.19
N ALA A 298 -32.59 -7.04 -10.11
CA ALA A 298 -32.05 -7.13 -11.46
C ALA A 298 -32.37 -5.86 -12.26
N THR A 299 -33.58 -5.33 -12.09
CA THR A 299 -34.01 -4.05 -12.68
C THR A 299 -33.18 -2.88 -12.16
N VAL A 300 -32.96 -2.81 -10.83
CA VAL A 300 -32.10 -1.78 -10.21
C VAL A 300 -30.68 -1.85 -10.78
N LEU A 301 -30.08 -3.04 -10.83
CA LEU A 301 -28.73 -3.24 -11.37
C LEU A 301 -28.65 -2.85 -12.84
N SER A 302 -29.62 -3.28 -13.66
CA SER A 302 -29.67 -2.93 -15.09
C SER A 302 -29.75 -1.42 -15.30
N CYS A 303 -30.56 -0.71 -14.51
CA CYS A 303 -30.63 0.76 -14.58
C CYS A 303 -29.32 1.41 -14.13
N MET A 304 -28.72 0.95 -13.02
CA MET A 304 -27.44 1.49 -12.52
C MET A 304 -26.30 1.29 -13.54
N ARG A 305 -26.32 0.20 -14.32
CA ARG A 305 -25.38 -0.03 -15.42
C ARG A 305 -25.60 0.90 -16.62
N SER A 306 -26.81 1.44 -16.82
CA SER A 306 -27.08 2.38 -17.91
C SER A 306 -26.79 3.85 -17.58
N GLN A 307 -26.58 4.20 -16.31
CA GLN A 307 -26.28 5.58 -15.89
C GLN A 307 -24.86 5.99 -16.33
N ASN A 308 -24.58 7.30 -16.41
CA ASN A 308 -23.19 7.76 -16.53
C ASN A 308 -22.48 7.61 -15.19
N TYR A 309 -21.21 7.20 -15.19
CA TYR A 309 -20.44 7.07 -13.94
C TYR A 309 -20.36 8.41 -13.17
N SER A 310 -20.34 9.55 -13.88
CA SER A 310 -20.35 10.87 -13.27
C SER A 310 -21.62 11.13 -12.48
N ASP A 311 -22.78 10.72 -13.01
CA ASP A 311 -24.08 10.93 -12.38
C ASP A 311 -24.21 10.03 -11.15
N ILE A 312 -23.70 8.79 -11.24
CA ILE A 312 -23.59 7.87 -10.10
C ILE A 312 -22.77 8.49 -8.98
N LEU A 313 -21.56 8.96 -9.28
CA LEU A 313 -20.67 9.55 -8.27
C LEU A 313 -21.21 10.86 -7.69
N ASN A 314 -21.87 11.67 -8.51
CA ASN A 314 -22.48 12.93 -8.06
C ASN A 314 -23.71 12.70 -7.18
N SER A 315 -24.38 11.56 -7.31
CA SER A 315 -25.53 11.16 -6.48
C SER A 315 -25.15 10.63 -5.10
N ILE A 316 -23.85 10.46 -4.83
CA ILE A 316 -23.36 10.13 -3.48
C ILE A 316 -23.58 11.34 -2.57
N PRO A 317 -24.29 11.20 -1.43
CA PRO A 317 -24.53 12.33 -0.53
C PRO A 317 -23.24 12.85 0.12
N PRO A 318 -23.22 14.10 0.64
CA PRO A 318 -22.14 14.58 1.49
C PRO A 318 -21.96 13.68 2.72
N ALA A 319 -20.72 13.42 3.11
CA ALA A 319 -20.39 12.54 4.21
C ALA A 319 -20.02 13.32 5.49
N SER A 320 -20.19 12.68 6.65
CA SER A 320 -19.81 13.20 7.96
C SER A 320 -19.11 12.11 8.79
N GLY A 321 -18.47 12.49 9.90
CA GLY A 321 -17.76 11.54 10.78
C GLY A 321 -16.67 10.76 10.04
N THR A 322 -16.60 9.46 10.25
CA THR A 322 -15.66 8.54 9.56
C THR A 322 -15.84 8.52 8.06
N SER A 323 -17.08 8.58 7.57
CA SER A 323 -17.36 8.60 6.14
C SER A 323 -16.87 9.89 5.48
N ALA A 324 -16.59 10.97 6.23
CA ALA A 324 -15.91 12.13 5.67
C ALA A 324 -14.44 11.82 5.27
N ILE A 325 -13.85 10.77 5.85
CA ILE A 325 -12.48 10.33 5.57
C ILE A 325 -12.46 9.15 4.59
N LEU A 326 -13.33 8.15 4.79
CA LEU A 326 -13.36 6.90 4.00
C LEU A 326 -14.42 6.88 2.89
N GLY A 327 -15.32 7.85 2.86
CA GLY A 327 -16.54 7.76 2.05
C GLY A 327 -17.54 6.73 2.58
N TYR A 328 -18.62 6.53 1.84
CA TYR A 328 -19.67 5.54 2.13
C TYR A 328 -19.38 4.15 1.54
N PHE A 329 -18.51 4.09 0.53
CA PHE A 329 -18.29 2.91 -0.29
C PHE A 329 -16.85 2.44 -0.15
N GLY A 330 -16.66 1.37 0.62
CA GLY A 330 -15.37 0.75 0.92
C GLY A 330 -15.57 -0.74 1.24
N PRO A 331 -14.53 -1.43 1.75
CA PRO A 331 -14.61 -2.84 2.11
C PRO A 331 -15.87 -3.14 2.92
N THR A 332 -16.67 -4.08 2.45
CA THR A 332 -17.95 -4.47 3.07
C THR A 332 -17.88 -5.94 3.40
N GLU A 333 -18.40 -6.33 4.56
CA GLU A 333 -18.36 -7.73 4.98
C GLU A 333 -19.05 -8.63 3.92
N ASP A 334 -18.31 -9.60 3.41
CA ASP A 334 -18.85 -10.67 2.56
C ASP A 334 -18.51 -12.07 3.09
N ASP A 335 -17.61 -12.15 4.06
CA ASP A 335 -17.03 -13.36 4.64
C ASP A 335 -16.38 -14.29 3.60
N VAL A 336 -15.99 -13.73 2.45
CA VAL A 336 -15.25 -14.40 1.37
C VAL A 336 -13.85 -13.81 1.24
N VAL A 337 -13.75 -12.50 1.01
CA VAL A 337 -12.47 -11.77 0.94
C VAL A 337 -12.34 -10.69 2.01
N VAL A 338 -13.47 -10.18 2.51
CA VAL A 338 -13.50 -9.21 3.61
C VAL A 338 -14.39 -9.77 4.72
N PHE A 339 -13.81 -9.90 5.92
CA PHE A 339 -14.42 -10.67 6.99
C PHE A 339 -14.97 -9.79 8.10
N SER A 340 -16.14 -10.15 8.60
CA SER A 340 -16.80 -9.47 9.74
C SER A 340 -15.97 -9.53 11.03
N ASN A 341 -15.15 -10.56 11.19
CA ASN A 341 -14.33 -10.76 12.39
C ASN A 341 -12.93 -11.33 12.07
N TYR A 342 -11.95 -10.46 11.91
CA TYR A 342 -10.55 -10.83 11.70
C TYR A 342 -9.89 -11.47 12.92
N SER A 343 -10.27 -11.10 14.15
CA SER A 343 -9.68 -11.66 15.38
C SER A 343 -9.93 -13.15 15.55
N SER A 344 -10.99 -13.67 14.93
CA SER A 344 -11.34 -15.09 14.92
C SER A 344 -10.65 -15.90 13.81
N ARG A 345 -9.84 -15.24 12.99
CA ARG A 345 -9.22 -15.82 11.79
C ARG A 345 -7.70 -15.84 11.91
N VAL A 346 -7.11 -16.82 11.25
CA VAL A 346 -5.66 -16.95 11.12
C VAL A 346 -5.27 -16.43 9.74
N PRO A 347 -4.42 -15.39 9.64
CA PRO A 347 -3.91 -14.94 8.36
C PRO A 347 -2.96 -15.97 7.75
N ALA A 348 -2.68 -15.82 6.45
CA ALA A 348 -1.67 -16.59 5.75
C ALA A 348 -0.30 -16.45 6.46
N LYS A 349 0.49 -17.51 6.48
CA LYS A 349 1.85 -17.50 7.07
C LYS A 349 2.84 -16.80 6.14
N ILE A 350 2.65 -15.50 5.94
CA ILE A 350 3.47 -14.64 5.08
C ILE A 350 4.17 -13.62 5.98
N PRO A 351 5.51 -13.51 5.92
CA PRO A 351 6.25 -12.50 6.67
C PRO A 351 5.75 -11.07 6.45
N MET A 352 5.91 -10.23 7.46
CA MET A 352 5.33 -8.89 7.46
C MET A 352 6.30 -7.80 7.96
N LEU A 353 6.43 -6.71 7.21
CA LEU A 353 7.00 -5.45 7.68
C LEU A 353 5.86 -4.46 7.90
N ILE A 354 5.50 -4.17 9.14
CA ILE A 354 4.37 -3.29 9.46
C ILE A 354 4.83 -2.01 10.14
N GLY A 355 4.16 -0.89 9.92
CA GLY A 355 4.48 0.33 10.64
C GLY A 355 3.50 1.47 10.41
N ASN A 356 3.75 2.56 11.10
CA ASN A 356 2.94 3.77 11.06
C ASN A 356 3.82 5.02 11.29
N ASN A 357 3.30 6.19 10.95
CA ASN A 357 3.98 7.45 11.23
C ASN A 357 3.73 7.89 12.68
N ASP A 358 4.63 8.71 13.23
CA ASP A 358 4.55 9.10 14.64
C ASP A 358 3.36 10.04 14.95
N TYR A 359 2.99 10.93 14.00
CA TYR A 359 1.85 11.84 14.12
C TYR A 359 0.94 11.82 12.88
N GLU A 360 0.32 10.67 12.63
CA GLU A 360 -0.62 10.39 11.54
C GLU A 360 -1.72 11.45 11.42
N ALA A 361 -2.26 11.88 12.57
CA ALA A 361 -3.31 12.88 12.67
C ALA A 361 -2.97 14.22 11.99
N GLY A 362 -1.69 14.56 11.80
CA GLY A 362 -1.26 15.84 11.24
C GLY A 362 -1.82 16.15 9.85
N LEU A 363 -1.97 15.14 8.99
CA LEU A 363 -2.58 15.32 7.66
C LEU A 363 -4.06 15.67 7.80
N PHE A 364 -4.79 14.89 8.60
CA PHE A 364 -6.23 15.02 8.78
C PHE A 364 -6.56 16.35 9.47
N ARG A 365 -5.80 16.76 10.48
CA ARG A 365 -5.92 18.09 11.09
C ARG A 365 -5.86 19.20 10.06
N THR A 366 -4.88 19.12 9.15
CA THR A 366 -4.72 20.08 8.06
C THR A 366 -5.89 20.03 7.06
N GLN A 367 -6.32 18.83 6.65
CA GLN A 367 -7.43 18.66 5.71
C GLN A 367 -8.78 19.11 6.28
N PHE A 368 -9.05 18.86 7.55
CA PHE A 368 -10.27 19.31 8.22
C PHE A 368 -10.27 20.83 8.37
N ALA A 369 -9.15 21.44 8.75
CA ALA A 369 -9.02 22.89 8.82
C ALA A 369 -9.23 23.56 7.46
N LEU A 370 -8.76 22.96 6.36
CA LEU A 370 -9.04 23.42 4.98
C LEU A 370 -10.55 23.42 4.63
N ASN A 371 -11.34 22.63 5.35
CA ASN A 371 -12.80 22.57 5.24
C ASN A 371 -13.51 23.33 6.38
N ASN A 372 -12.79 24.22 7.09
CA ASN A 372 -13.29 25.02 8.21
C ASN A 372 -13.82 24.16 9.39
N LEU A 373 -13.23 22.99 9.61
CA LEU A 373 -13.52 22.10 10.73
C LEU A 373 -12.32 22.06 11.67
N PHE A 374 -12.53 22.45 12.93
CA PHE A 374 -11.49 22.53 13.96
C PHE A 374 -11.88 21.68 15.16
N TYR A 375 -10.92 20.90 15.66
CA TYR A 375 -11.08 20.03 16.83
C TYR A 375 -9.92 20.26 17.81
N PRO A 376 -10.17 20.07 19.12
CA PRO A 376 -9.14 20.22 20.17
C PRO A 376 -8.04 19.14 20.08
N ASP A 377 -6.88 19.40 20.69
CA ASP A 377 -5.69 18.51 20.59
C ASP A 377 -5.93 17.10 21.17
N ASN A 378 -6.80 16.96 22.17
CA ASN A 378 -7.18 15.66 22.71
C ASN A 378 -7.92 14.80 21.68
N PHE A 379 -8.73 15.39 20.80
CA PHE A 379 -9.34 14.67 19.68
C PHE A 379 -8.27 14.13 18.71
N TRP A 380 -7.27 14.94 18.36
CA TRP A 380 -6.21 14.49 17.44
C TRP A 380 -5.30 13.42 18.07
N THR A 381 -5.05 13.51 19.37
CA THR A 381 -4.35 12.48 20.14
C THR A 381 -5.12 11.17 20.12
N ALA A 382 -6.42 11.23 20.40
CA ALA A 382 -7.35 10.09 20.31
C ALA A 382 -7.34 9.45 18.93
N PHE A 383 -7.50 10.27 17.90
CA PHE A 383 -7.53 9.84 16.51
C PHE A 383 -6.22 9.15 16.09
N ASN A 384 -5.07 9.71 16.47
CA ASN A 384 -3.75 9.12 16.19
C ASN A 384 -3.58 7.72 16.79
N LEU A 385 -4.06 7.53 18.03
CA LEU A 385 -4.01 6.24 18.71
C LEU A 385 -5.02 5.25 18.11
N GLN A 386 -6.29 5.64 18.02
CA GLN A 386 -7.41 4.79 17.60
C GLN A 386 -7.29 4.32 16.16
N ALA A 387 -6.90 5.21 15.25
CA ALA A 387 -6.95 4.93 13.81
C ALA A 387 -5.65 4.32 13.26
N PHE A 388 -4.51 4.51 13.94
CA PHE A 388 -3.19 4.14 13.40
C PHE A 388 -2.28 3.42 14.37
N THR A 389 -1.85 4.06 15.45
CA THR A 389 -0.80 3.53 16.35
C THR A 389 -1.24 2.21 16.96
N CYS A 390 -2.42 2.17 17.58
CA CYS A 390 -2.91 0.99 18.27
C CYS A 390 -3.31 -0.16 17.34
N PRO A 391 -4.05 0.07 16.23
CA PRO A 391 -4.29 -0.98 15.25
C PRO A 391 -3.00 -1.63 14.73
N THR A 392 -1.95 -0.83 14.49
CA THR A 392 -0.66 -1.33 14.02
C THR A 392 0.02 -2.25 15.05
N GLY A 393 0.04 -1.85 16.33
CA GLY A 393 0.58 -2.70 17.40
C GLY A 393 -0.23 -3.97 17.63
N ILE A 394 -1.57 -3.87 17.65
CA ILE A 394 -2.47 -5.03 17.77
C ILE A 394 -2.23 -6.02 16.63
N ARG A 395 -2.16 -5.53 15.39
CA ARG A 395 -1.95 -6.39 14.22
C ARG A 395 -0.57 -7.05 14.22
N ALA A 396 0.48 -6.35 14.64
CA ALA A 396 1.82 -6.92 14.82
C ALA A 396 1.83 -8.03 15.88
N ASN A 397 1.13 -7.82 17.01
CA ASN A 397 0.98 -8.82 18.07
C ASN A 397 0.24 -10.07 17.56
N LEU A 398 -0.82 -9.89 16.75
CA LEU A 398 -1.53 -10.99 16.11
C LEU A 398 -0.64 -11.82 15.18
N SER A 399 0.28 -11.18 14.44
CA SER A 399 1.23 -11.91 13.59
C SER A 399 2.17 -12.79 14.40
N ILE A 400 2.82 -12.25 15.43
CA ILE A 400 3.78 -13.03 16.23
C ILE A 400 3.07 -14.12 17.06
N ALA A 401 1.83 -13.90 17.50
CA ALA A 401 1.01 -14.93 18.15
C ALA A 401 0.65 -16.08 17.20
N ASN A 402 0.79 -15.86 15.89
CA ASN A 402 0.63 -16.86 14.85
C ASN A 402 1.99 -17.22 14.22
N ASP A 403 3.12 -17.09 14.92
CA ASP A 403 4.45 -17.50 14.42
C ASP A 403 4.80 -16.90 13.03
N ILE A 404 4.31 -15.71 12.71
CA ILE A 404 4.62 -15.01 11.46
C ILE A 404 5.83 -14.10 11.71
N PRO A 405 6.96 -14.29 11.00
CA PRO A 405 8.09 -13.38 11.07
C PRO A 405 7.64 -11.96 10.77
N THR A 406 7.85 -11.07 11.74
CA THR A 406 7.32 -9.70 11.70
C THR A 406 8.40 -8.72 12.10
N TRP A 407 8.52 -7.61 11.38
CA TRP A 407 9.32 -6.46 11.76
C TRP A 407 8.41 -5.26 11.88
N ARG A 408 8.72 -4.37 12.82
CA ARG A 408 7.90 -3.19 13.07
C ARG A 408 8.71 -1.92 13.03
N TYR A 409 8.20 -0.91 12.33
CA TYR A 409 8.77 0.43 12.32
C TYR A 409 7.78 1.49 12.81
N ARG A 410 8.33 2.62 13.25
CA ARG A 410 7.64 3.89 13.45
C ARG A 410 8.42 4.99 12.74
N TYR A 411 7.80 5.69 11.80
CA TYR A 411 8.46 6.75 11.04
C TYR A 411 8.38 8.09 11.78
N MET A 412 9.54 8.70 12.02
CA MET A 412 9.72 9.89 12.86
C MET A 412 10.43 11.05 12.12
N GLY A 413 10.70 10.90 10.82
CA GLY A 413 11.38 11.92 10.03
C GLY A 413 10.49 13.14 9.73
N VAL A 414 10.93 14.33 10.17
CA VAL A 414 10.27 15.62 9.89
C VAL A 414 11.21 16.49 9.07
N PHE A 415 10.82 16.82 7.84
CA PHE A 415 11.65 17.59 6.92
C PHE A 415 10.92 18.83 6.39
N PRO A 416 11.60 19.99 6.27
CA PRO A 416 10.95 21.24 5.86
C PRO A 416 10.24 21.16 4.51
N ASN A 417 10.78 20.41 3.55
CA ASN A 417 10.18 20.25 2.23
C ASN A 417 8.97 19.31 2.17
N LEU A 418 8.65 18.64 3.28
CA LEU A 418 7.49 17.75 3.45
C LEU A 418 6.47 18.31 4.45
N ALA A 419 6.68 19.48 5.04
CA ALA A 419 5.80 20.03 6.06
C ALA A 419 4.45 20.47 5.45
N VAL A 420 3.43 19.60 5.44
CA VAL A 420 2.10 19.94 4.87
C VAL A 420 1.42 21.10 5.59
N SER A 421 1.67 21.26 6.89
CA SER A 421 1.39 22.45 7.68
C SER A 421 2.49 22.67 8.72
N SER A 422 2.52 23.82 9.40
CA SER A 422 3.49 24.09 10.47
C SER A 422 3.31 23.17 11.70
N GLU A 423 2.18 22.50 11.81
CA GLU A 423 1.80 21.63 12.93
C GLU A 423 1.73 20.14 12.54
N ALA A 424 1.97 19.81 11.27
CA ALA A 424 1.70 18.47 10.74
C ALA A 424 2.63 17.37 11.26
N GLY A 425 3.81 17.71 11.79
CA GLY A 425 4.80 16.72 12.26
C GLY A 425 5.09 15.62 11.24
N THR A 426 5.08 14.36 11.68
CA THR A 426 5.14 13.16 10.84
C THR A 426 3.75 12.70 10.43
N TRP A 427 3.11 13.51 9.60
CA TRP A 427 1.75 13.31 9.11
C TRP A 427 1.57 12.02 8.33
N HIS A 428 0.33 11.53 8.25
CA HIS A 428 -0.03 10.34 7.50
C HIS A 428 0.42 10.40 6.04
N THR A 429 1.17 9.41 5.55
CA THR A 429 1.78 9.35 4.20
C THR A 429 3.14 10.10 4.05
N ALA A 430 3.67 10.75 5.10
CA ALA A 430 4.97 11.45 5.03
C ALA A 430 6.17 10.56 4.66
N GLU A 431 6.09 9.26 4.93
CA GLU A 431 7.09 8.25 4.62
C GLU A 431 7.13 7.88 3.14
N VAL A 432 6.02 8.08 2.41
CA VAL A 432 5.90 7.61 1.02
C VAL A 432 6.76 8.43 0.04
N PRO A 433 6.71 9.78 0.02
CA PRO A 433 7.63 10.55 -0.83
C PRO A 433 9.11 10.34 -0.49
N MET A 434 9.40 9.95 0.76
CA MET A 434 10.74 9.57 1.20
C MET A 434 11.16 8.22 0.62
N LEU A 435 10.29 7.21 0.74
CA LEU A 435 10.51 5.86 0.21
C LEU A 435 10.69 5.89 -1.31
N PHE A 436 9.81 6.56 -2.04
CA PHE A 436 9.86 6.66 -3.51
C PHE A 436 10.86 7.70 -4.02
N ASN A 437 11.54 8.45 -3.15
CA ASN A 437 12.44 9.56 -3.53
C ASN A 437 11.77 10.59 -4.46
N THR A 438 10.54 10.96 -4.14
CA THR A 438 9.70 11.90 -4.91
C THR A 438 9.41 13.18 -4.15
N ALA A 439 9.92 13.32 -2.91
CA ALA A 439 9.79 14.53 -2.11
C ALA A 439 10.23 15.78 -2.91
N PRO A 440 9.46 16.89 -2.89
CA PRO A 440 9.81 18.07 -3.66
C PRO A 440 11.14 18.67 -3.18
N SER A 441 12.02 19.05 -4.09
CA SER A 441 13.37 19.53 -3.75
C SER A 441 13.75 20.84 -4.45
N SER A 442 12.77 21.57 -4.97
CA SER A 442 12.94 22.85 -5.67
C SER A 442 11.89 23.86 -5.22
N PRO A 443 12.15 25.18 -5.35
CA PRO A 443 11.21 26.22 -4.92
C PRO A 443 9.79 25.99 -5.46
N PRO A 444 8.74 26.17 -4.63
CA PRO A 444 8.77 26.80 -3.31
C PRO A 444 9.13 25.86 -2.14
N ALA A 445 9.38 24.57 -2.41
CA ALA A 445 9.91 23.66 -1.41
C ALA A 445 11.41 23.91 -1.18
N THR A 446 11.90 23.56 0.00
CA THR A 446 13.33 23.63 0.29
C THR A 446 14.07 22.46 -0.35
N THR A 447 15.36 22.62 -0.62
CA THR A 447 16.22 21.48 -1.00
C THR A 447 16.18 20.40 0.08
N ALA A 448 16.21 19.14 -0.33
CA ALA A 448 16.31 18.03 0.60
C ALA A 448 17.59 18.12 1.44
N THR A 449 17.49 17.85 2.74
CA THR A 449 18.66 17.85 3.63
C THR A 449 19.50 16.58 3.41
N THR A 450 20.78 16.59 3.80
CA THR A 450 21.62 15.38 3.75
C THR A 450 20.99 14.23 4.54
N ALA A 451 20.52 14.50 5.76
CA ALA A 451 19.85 13.50 6.59
C ALA A 451 18.61 12.91 5.90
N GLN A 452 17.80 13.75 5.25
CA GLN A 452 16.64 13.30 4.48
C GLN A 452 17.03 12.32 3.38
N ILE A 453 18.07 12.63 2.61
CA ILE A 453 18.56 11.79 1.52
C ILE A 453 19.07 10.45 2.09
N GLU A 454 19.88 10.49 3.14
CA GLU A 454 20.45 9.30 3.77
C GLU A 454 19.37 8.40 4.39
N ILE A 455 18.36 8.98 5.05
CA ILE A 455 17.22 8.24 5.61
C ILE A 455 16.37 7.62 4.49
N GLY A 456 16.07 8.37 3.42
CA GLY A 456 15.34 7.83 2.28
C GLY A 456 16.09 6.68 1.60
N ASN A 457 17.42 6.80 1.45
CA ASN A 457 18.26 5.73 0.94
C ASN A 457 18.20 4.49 1.83
N TYR A 458 18.33 4.67 3.15
CA TYR A 458 18.26 3.60 4.13
C TYR A 458 16.91 2.87 4.13
N MET A 459 15.81 3.62 4.01
CA MET A 459 14.46 3.06 3.92
C MET A 459 14.28 2.19 2.67
N ARG A 460 14.70 2.68 1.49
CA ARG A 460 14.64 1.88 0.26
C ARG A 460 15.43 0.58 0.39
N GLY A 461 16.61 0.63 0.98
CA GLY A 461 17.43 -0.56 1.27
C GLY A 461 16.70 -1.55 2.18
N ALA A 462 16.01 -1.11 3.22
CA ALA A 462 15.23 -1.98 4.11
C ALA A 462 14.05 -2.65 3.39
N TRP A 463 13.26 -1.89 2.62
CA TRP A 463 12.12 -2.44 1.86
C TRP A 463 12.60 -3.44 0.81
N ALA A 464 13.72 -3.14 0.13
CA ALA A 464 14.31 -4.06 -0.83
C ALA A 464 14.92 -5.30 -0.17
N ALA A 465 15.57 -5.16 0.99
CA ALA A 465 16.09 -6.28 1.76
C ALA A 465 14.96 -7.23 2.16
N PHE A 466 13.84 -6.69 2.66
CA PHE A 466 12.64 -7.47 2.93
C PHE A 466 12.08 -8.14 1.68
N ALA A 467 11.97 -7.44 0.55
CA ALA A 467 11.44 -8.04 -0.67
C ALA A 467 12.35 -9.15 -1.24
N LYS A 468 13.67 -8.99 -1.12
CA LYS A 468 14.67 -9.97 -1.59
C LYS A 468 14.68 -11.25 -0.77
N ASP A 469 14.45 -11.13 0.53
CA ASP A 469 14.31 -12.24 1.46
C ASP A 469 13.32 -11.85 2.57
N PRO A 470 12.03 -12.19 2.42
CA PRO A 470 11.02 -11.84 3.43
C PRO A 470 11.22 -12.53 4.78
N GLN A 471 12.05 -13.58 4.85
CA GLN A 471 12.26 -14.36 6.08
C GLN A 471 13.40 -13.80 6.92
N GLU A 472 14.51 -13.41 6.29
CA GLU A 472 15.72 -12.97 7.03
C GLU A 472 16.33 -11.67 6.50
N GLY A 473 15.81 -11.12 5.39
CA GLY A 473 16.38 -9.95 4.72
C GLY A 473 16.52 -8.74 5.65
N LEU A 474 15.49 -8.46 6.46
CA LEU A 474 15.54 -7.38 7.45
C LEU A 474 16.45 -7.70 8.64
N THR A 475 16.49 -8.95 9.11
CA THR A 475 17.45 -9.39 10.13
C THR A 475 18.88 -9.14 9.67
N ASN A 476 19.20 -9.53 8.43
CA ASN A 476 20.50 -9.32 7.81
C ASN A 476 20.79 -7.82 7.54
N TYR A 477 19.73 -7.01 7.35
CA TYR A 477 19.82 -5.55 7.26
C TYR A 477 20.03 -4.88 8.64
N GLY A 478 20.01 -5.65 9.73
CA GLY A 478 20.26 -5.19 11.10
C GLY A 478 18.99 -4.84 11.89
N TRP A 479 17.81 -5.26 11.43
CA TRP A 479 16.55 -5.06 12.12
C TRP A 479 16.18 -6.31 12.95
N PRO A 480 15.90 -6.17 14.24
CA PRO A 480 15.44 -7.29 15.05
C PRO A 480 14.02 -7.71 14.64
N VAL A 481 13.75 -9.02 14.70
CA VAL A 481 12.38 -9.53 14.64
C VAL A 481 11.58 -8.92 15.79
N TYR A 482 10.34 -8.52 15.51
CA TYR A 482 9.45 -7.85 16.44
C TYR A 482 9.20 -8.70 17.70
N ASN A 483 9.39 -8.06 18.87
CA ASN A 483 9.25 -8.66 20.18
C ASN A 483 8.73 -7.61 21.16
N THR A 484 7.60 -7.90 21.82
CA THR A 484 6.95 -6.95 22.73
C THR A 484 7.73 -6.68 24.02
N SER A 485 8.72 -7.50 24.35
CA SER A 485 9.49 -7.44 25.60
C SER A 485 10.95 -6.98 25.40
N GLN A 486 11.36 -6.70 24.17
CA GLN A 486 12.73 -6.30 23.84
C GLN A 486 12.74 -5.04 22.98
N ASP A 487 13.90 -4.42 22.81
CA ASP A 487 14.09 -3.30 21.89
C ASP A 487 13.99 -3.79 20.44
N SER A 488 12.77 -3.81 19.90
CA SER A 488 12.49 -4.36 18.57
C SER A 488 11.74 -3.42 17.64
N LEU A 489 11.29 -2.25 18.12
CA LEU A 489 10.65 -1.25 17.26
C LEU A 489 11.73 -0.37 16.62
N VAL A 490 11.72 -0.30 15.29
CA VAL A 490 12.65 0.52 14.52
C VAL A 490 12.12 1.94 14.39
N ARG A 491 12.87 2.94 14.86
CA ARG A 491 12.50 4.37 14.74
C ARG A 491 13.19 5.00 13.54
N LEU A 492 12.50 5.07 12.42
CA LEU A 492 13.05 5.60 11.17
C LEU A 492 13.12 7.13 11.20
N GLY A 493 14.31 7.69 10.98
CA GLY A 493 14.53 9.13 10.94
C GLY A 493 14.47 9.84 12.29
N PHE A 494 14.47 9.09 13.40
CA PHE A 494 14.53 9.65 14.75
C PHE A 494 15.80 10.49 14.92
N GLU A 495 15.64 11.73 15.40
CA GLU A 495 16.73 12.70 15.55
C GLU A 495 17.56 12.93 14.26
N ASN A 496 16.95 12.79 13.09
CA ASN A 496 17.62 12.89 11.79
C ASN A 496 18.78 11.89 11.60
N LYS A 497 18.71 10.73 12.27
CA LYS A 497 19.70 9.66 12.14
C LYS A 497 19.20 8.52 11.25
N THR A 498 20.11 7.94 10.47
CA THR A 498 19.90 6.67 9.78
C THR A 498 20.06 5.48 10.74
N GLY A 499 19.62 4.31 10.30
CA GLY A 499 19.73 3.09 11.09
C GLY A 499 18.46 2.72 11.85
N PRO A 500 18.49 1.61 12.59
CA PRO A 500 17.29 1.03 13.19
C PRO A 500 16.79 1.80 14.42
N ASN A 501 17.67 2.50 15.16
CA ASN A 501 17.30 3.32 16.34
C ASN A 501 16.30 2.63 17.27
N LEU A 502 16.67 1.44 17.75
CA LEU A 502 15.77 0.52 18.43
C LEU A 502 15.19 1.07 19.74
N ILE A 503 14.00 0.60 20.07
CA ILE A 503 13.32 0.86 21.34
C ILE A 503 12.28 -0.24 21.60
N ASN A 504 11.96 -0.48 22.86
CA ASN A 504 10.87 -1.37 23.22
C ASN A 504 9.52 -0.81 22.72
N PRO A 505 8.73 -1.59 21.97
CA PRO A 505 7.45 -1.14 21.42
C PRO A 505 6.42 -0.71 22.48
N TYR A 506 6.52 -1.24 23.71
CA TYR A 506 5.69 -0.84 24.84
C TYR A 506 5.68 0.68 25.04
N ARG A 507 6.78 1.38 24.70
CA ARG A 507 6.89 2.85 24.82
C ARG A 507 5.87 3.63 24.00
N TYR A 508 5.37 3.06 22.91
CA TYR A 508 4.39 3.70 22.04
C TYR A 508 3.03 3.00 22.06
N ASP A 509 2.96 1.80 22.65
CA ASP A 509 1.74 1.00 22.69
C ASP A 509 1.06 1.00 24.06
N ALA A 510 1.71 1.51 25.11
CA ALA A 510 1.21 1.41 26.49
C ALA A 510 -0.21 2.00 26.63
N ASP A 511 -0.50 3.08 25.91
CA ASP A 511 -1.80 3.74 25.96
C ASP A 511 -2.90 2.98 25.23
N CYS A 512 -2.55 1.99 24.40
CA CYS A 512 -3.53 1.25 23.59
C CYS A 512 -4.47 0.39 24.44
N VAL A 513 -4.16 0.14 25.72
CA VAL A 513 -5.08 -0.53 26.65
C VAL A 513 -6.28 0.33 27.05
N PHE A 514 -6.19 1.65 26.86
CA PHE A 514 -7.25 2.61 27.18
C PHE A 514 -8.05 3.06 25.97
N VAL A 515 -7.72 2.55 24.79
CA VAL A 515 -8.23 3.04 23.52
C VAL A 515 -9.14 2.00 22.86
N ASN A 516 -10.35 2.39 22.48
CA ASN A 516 -11.21 1.55 21.66
C ASN A 516 -10.92 1.78 20.17
N VAL A 517 -10.21 0.84 19.54
CA VAL A 517 -9.88 0.88 18.10
C VAL A 517 -11.08 0.65 17.17
N SER A 518 -12.23 0.21 17.69
CA SER A 518 -13.46 0.02 16.91
C SER A 518 -14.35 1.28 16.83
N SER A 519 -13.95 2.38 17.47
CA SER A 519 -14.74 3.61 17.58
C SER A 519 -13.86 4.80 17.34
N THR A 520 -14.09 5.51 16.23
CA THR A 520 -13.46 6.80 15.89
C THR A 520 -14.44 7.97 16.11
N ASP A 521 -15.42 7.80 16.99
CA ASP A 521 -16.40 8.85 17.33
C ASP A 521 -15.72 10.02 18.06
N SER A 522 -15.96 11.24 17.58
CA SER A 522 -15.46 12.49 18.15
C SER A 522 -15.98 12.79 19.55
N ASN A 523 -17.01 12.08 20.03
CA ASN A 523 -17.62 12.28 21.33
C ASN A 523 -17.08 11.33 22.42
N VAL A 524 -16.08 10.51 22.12
CA VAL A 524 -15.44 9.66 23.14
C VAL A 524 -14.50 10.54 23.97
N GLU A 525 -14.90 10.83 25.22
CA GLU A 525 -13.97 11.33 26.23
C GLU A 525 -12.87 10.29 26.43
N ILE A 526 -11.67 10.56 25.91
CA ILE A 526 -10.49 9.82 26.36
C ILE A 526 -10.11 10.41 27.73
N PRO A 527 -10.11 9.60 28.81
CA PRO A 527 -9.63 10.07 30.10
C PRO A 527 -8.19 10.56 29.98
N ASP A 528 -7.76 11.50 30.82
CA ASP A 528 -6.34 11.91 30.91
C ASP A 528 -5.48 10.65 30.96
N LEU A 529 -4.78 10.36 29.86
CA LEU A 529 -3.96 9.16 29.76
C LEU A 529 -2.82 9.34 30.77
N PRO A 530 -2.64 8.41 31.72
CA PRO A 530 -1.53 8.52 32.65
C PRO A 530 -0.23 8.52 31.84
N ASP A 531 0.72 9.40 32.17
CA ASP A 531 2.08 9.27 31.64
C ASP A 531 2.64 7.95 32.16
N LEU A 532 2.53 6.89 31.34
CA LEU A 532 3.09 5.56 31.63
C LEU A 532 4.61 5.55 31.53
N GLY A 533 5.23 6.73 31.48
CA GLY A 533 6.64 6.96 31.52
C GLY A 533 7.29 6.69 30.18
N ALA A 534 6.65 6.97 29.03
CA ALA A 534 7.30 6.86 27.71
C ALA A 534 8.64 7.65 27.65
N SER A 535 8.78 8.65 28.54
CA SER A 535 9.95 9.48 28.82
C SER A 535 10.96 8.90 29.84
N VAL A 536 10.65 7.80 30.52
CA VAL A 536 11.46 7.21 31.60
C VAL A 536 12.25 6.00 31.08
N THR A 537 13.51 6.19 30.71
CA THR A 537 14.47 5.14 30.30
C THR A 537 14.34 3.89 31.18
N PRO A 538 14.13 2.67 30.65
CA PRO A 538 14.32 1.48 31.45
C PRO A 538 15.83 1.25 31.52
N THR A 539 16.46 1.65 32.61
CA THR A 539 17.80 1.16 32.92
C THR A 539 17.68 -0.34 33.14
N ALA A 540 18.11 -1.12 32.15
CA ALA A 540 18.37 -2.53 32.34
C ALA A 540 19.44 -2.63 33.44
N ASN A 541 19.00 -2.98 34.67
CA ASN A 541 19.88 -3.44 35.72
C ASN A 541 20.51 -4.76 35.26
N GLY A 542 21.69 -4.65 34.66
CA GLY A 542 22.61 -5.74 34.40
C GLY A 542 23.97 -5.35 34.96
N SER A 543 24.25 -5.86 36.16
CA SER A 543 25.49 -5.68 36.93
C SER A 543 26.78 -5.86 36.12
N SER A 544 27.72 -4.94 36.31
CA SER A 544 29.15 -5.26 36.26
C SER A 544 29.87 -4.51 37.39
N PRO A 545 30.62 -5.20 38.27
CA PRO A 545 31.33 -4.56 39.36
C PRO A 545 32.71 -4.06 38.89
N THR A 546 33.02 -2.80 39.15
CA THR A 546 34.36 -2.22 38.92
C THR A 546 34.81 -1.42 40.16
N PRO A 547 36.13 -1.28 40.37
CA PRO A 547 36.76 -1.66 41.62
C PRO A 547 37.11 -0.45 42.48
N THR A 548 37.27 -0.70 43.78
CA THR A 548 37.76 0.26 44.76
C THR A 548 39.17 0.76 44.37
N PRO A 549 39.46 2.08 44.41
CA PRO A 549 40.80 2.57 44.16
C PRO A 549 41.66 2.41 45.42
N THR A 550 42.75 1.66 45.30
CA THR A 550 43.87 1.73 46.25
C THR A 550 44.59 3.06 46.06
N SER A 551 44.54 3.91 47.09
CA SER A 551 45.43 5.05 47.25
C SER A 551 46.83 4.57 47.60
N ALA A 552 47.83 5.16 46.95
CA ALA A 552 49.23 5.03 47.31
C ALA A 552 49.47 5.52 48.75
N GLY A 553 50.21 4.69 49.50
CA GLY A 553 50.77 4.91 50.82
C GLY A 553 51.67 3.73 51.15
#